data_AF-A0A0G1KAH3-F1
#
_entry.id   AF-A0A0G1KAH3-F1
#
_cell.length_a   1.000
_cell.length_b   1.000
_cell.length_c   1.000
_cell.angle_alpha   90.00
_cell.angle_beta   90.00
_cell.angle_gamma   90.00
#
_symmetry.space_group_name_H-M   'P 1'
#
loop_
_entity.id
_entity.type
_entity.pdbx_description
1 polymer ?
#
loop_
_entity_poly.entity_id
_entity_poly.type
_entity_poly.pdbx_seq_one_letter_code
_entity_poly.pdbx_strand_id
1 'polypeptide(L)'
;MDNEPHFEGEKMKMPSETVSSGVENKAEGETRGVFIVVLFLALIVILAGLFYWYYTSTQIPVVTPEPMRPTLETNKEPETTTATAQVESYGAMSTSDEITAIEADLESTNLDSLDAELTQIDTELEAAVIE
;
A
#
# COMPACT_ATOMS: atom_id res chain seq x y z
N MET A 1 18.91 -41.17 -84.93
CA MET A 1 19.80 -40.52 -83.93
C MET A 1 19.23 -40.95 -82.62
N ASP A 2 19.62 -42.15 -82.19
CA ASP A 2 18.86 -42.90 -81.19
C ASP A 2 19.78 -43.00 -79.97
N ASN A 3 19.63 -42.04 -79.06
CA ASN A 3 20.29 -42.08 -77.76
C ASN A 3 19.34 -42.74 -76.77
N GLU A 4 19.36 -44.07 -76.72
CA GLU A 4 18.79 -44.78 -75.60
C GLU A 4 19.74 -44.67 -74.39
N PRO A 5 19.24 -44.26 -73.21
CA PRO A 5 20.07 -44.20 -72.02
C PRO A 5 20.40 -45.61 -71.52
N HIS A 6 21.69 -45.94 -71.49
CA HIS A 6 22.23 -47.18 -70.93
C HIS A 6 22.22 -47.12 -69.39
N PHE A 7 21.47 -48.01 -68.73
CA PHE A 7 21.42 -48.13 -67.27
C PHE A 7 22.10 -49.40 -66.72
N GLU A 8 23.01 -49.96 -67.50
CA GLU A 8 23.67 -51.24 -67.19
C GLU A 8 24.85 -50.99 -66.23
N GLY A 9 24.54 -50.87 -64.94
CA GLY A 9 25.54 -50.70 -63.88
C GLY A 9 25.07 -49.87 -62.68
N GLU A 10 23.92 -49.21 -62.76
CA GLU A 10 23.43 -48.35 -61.70
C GLU A 10 22.67 -49.16 -60.65
N LYS A 11 23.41 -49.62 -59.64
CA LYS A 11 22.85 -50.27 -58.45
C LYS A 11 21.89 -49.26 -57.80
N MET A 12 20.59 -49.53 -57.84
CA MET A 12 19.58 -48.68 -57.21
C MET A 12 19.91 -48.54 -55.72
N LYS A 13 20.48 -47.39 -55.36
CA LYS A 13 20.83 -47.05 -53.99
C LYS A 13 19.53 -46.63 -53.32
N MET A 14 18.97 -47.49 -52.48
CA MET A 14 17.86 -47.10 -51.61
C MET A 14 18.29 -45.87 -50.82
N PRO A 15 17.44 -44.83 -50.67
CA PRO A 15 17.74 -43.76 -49.76
C PRO A 15 17.87 -44.39 -48.37
N SER A 16 19.10 -44.51 -47.89
CA SER A 16 19.32 -44.69 -46.46
C SER A 16 18.71 -43.45 -45.84
N GLU A 17 17.75 -43.60 -44.94
CA GLU A 17 17.46 -42.55 -43.98
C GLU A 17 18.81 -42.15 -43.37
N THR A 18 19.33 -41.02 -43.82
CA THR A 18 20.16 -40.19 -42.97
C THR A 18 19.26 -39.88 -41.79
N VAL A 19 19.34 -40.71 -40.75
CA VAL A 19 19.03 -40.28 -39.40
C VAL A 19 19.76 -38.95 -39.30
N SER A 20 18.97 -37.89 -39.26
CA SER A 20 19.42 -36.54 -38.99
C SER A 20 19.90 -36.51 -37.53
N SER A 21 20.98 -37.24 -37.24
CA SER A 21 21.83 -37.06 -36.09
C SER A 21 22.92 -36.05 -36.46
N GLY A 22 22.52 -35.00 -37.16
CA GLY A 22 23.17 -33.72 -37.11
C GLY A 22 22.28 -32.86 -36.23
N VAL A 23 22.55 -32.85 -34.92
CA VAL A 23 22.31 -31.64 -34.16
C VAL A 23 23.32 -30.63 -34.72
N GLU A 24 23.00 -30.05 -35.87
CA GLU A 24 23.52 -28.74 -36.24
C GLU A 24 22.81 -27.75 -35.32
N ASN A 25 23.27 -27.68 -34.06
CA ASN A 25 23.22 -26.41 -33.36
C ASN A 25 24.20 -25.51 -34.09
N LYS A 26 23.76 -24.95 -35.22
CA LYS A 26 24.40 -23.78 -35.81
C LYS A 26 24.36 -22.73 -34.73
N ALA A 27 25.54 -22.45 -34.16
CA ALA A 27 25.74 -21.48 -33.09
C ALA A 27 25.47 -20.07 -33.61
N GLU A 28 24.19 -19.72 -33.73
CA GLU A 28 23.69 -18.34 -33.86
C GLU A 28 22.83 -17.99 -32.62
N GLY A 29 23.17 -18.58 -31.47
CA GLY A 29 22.43 -18.44 -30.20
C GLY A 29 23.29 -18.22 -28.95
N GLU A 30 24.63 -18.26 -29.06
CA GLU A 30 25.55 -18.18 -27.91
C GLU A 30 25.38 -16.86 -27.14
N THR A 31 25.23 -15.73 -27.85
CA THR A 31 25.11 -14.41 -27.23
C THR A 31 23.70 -14.14 -26.68
N ARG A 32 22.66 -14.74 -27.28
CA ARG A 32 21.27 -14.58 -26.82
C ARG A 32 21.06 -15.24 -25.46
N GLY A 33 21.62 -16.43 -25.24
CA GLY A 33 21.57 -17.11 -23.94
C GLY A 33 22.32 -16.32 -22.86
N VAL A 34 23.54 -15.87 -23.16
CA VAL A 34 24.33 -15.04 -22.24
C VAL A 34 23.64 -13.72 -21.92
N PHE A 35 23.04 -13.06 -22.91
CA PHE A 35 22.29 -11.82 -22.72
C PHE A 35 21.09 -12.00 -21.78
N ILE A 36 20.35 -13.11 -21.90
CA ILE A 36 19.22 -13.42 -21.01
C ILE A 36 19.70 -13.62 -19.56
N VAL A 37 20.82 -14.32 -19.36
CA VAL A 37 21.40 -14.55 -18.02
C VAL A 37 21.88 -13.24 -17.40
N VAL A 38 22.55 -12.38 -18.18
CA VAL A 38 23.00 -11.05 -17.73
C VAL A 38 21.81 -10.16 -17.39
N LEU A 39 20.76 -10.16 -18.22
CA LEU A 39 19.54 -9.41 -17.97
C LEU A 39 18.84 -9.87 -16.68
N PHE A 40 18.77 -11.18 -16.46
CA PHE A 40 18.20 -11.75 -15.24
C PHE A 40 19.00 -11.37 -13.99
N LEU A 41 20.34 -11.44 -14.05
CA LEU A 41 21.21 -10.99 -12.96
C LEU A 41 21.05 -9.49 -12.69
N ALA A 42 20.99 -8.66 -13.75
CA ALA A 42 20.76 -7.23 -13.61
C ALA A 42 19.40 -6.95 -12.93
N LEU A 43 18.37 -7.70 -13.28
CA LEU A 43 17.05 -7.59 -12.67
C LEU A 43 17.09 -7.94 -11.17
N ILE A 44 17.81 -9.01 -10.78
CA ILE A 44 18.02 -9.36 -9.36
C ILE A 44 18.72 -8.24 -8.60
N VAL A 45 19.78 -7.64 -9.17
CA VAL A 45 20.51 -6.55 -8.53
C VAL A 45 19.61 -5.33 -8.33
N ILE A 46 18.80 -4.97 -9.34
CA ILE A 46 17.82 -3.88 -9.23
C ILE A 46 16.80 -4.19 -8.14
N LEU A 47 16.27 -5.42 -8.11
CA LEU A 47 15.27 -5.84 -7.12
C LEU A 47 15.82 -5.80 -5.69
N ALA A 48 17.06 -6.26 -5.49
CA ALA A 48 17.74 -6.19 -4.21
C ALA A 48 17.98 -4.75 -3.76
N GLY A 49 18.36 -3.86 -4.69
CA GLY A 49 18.51 -2.43 -4.41
C GLY A 49 17.20 -1.76 -4.02
N LEU A 50 16.12 -2.03 -4.75
CA LEU A 50 14.78 -1.53 -4.43
C LEU A 50 14.27 -2.07 -3.08
N PHE A 51 14.48 -3.36 -2.81
CA PHE A 51 14.10 -3.97 -1.54
C PHE A 51 14.86 -3.34 -0.36
N TYR A 52 16.17 -3.13 -0.50
CA TYR A 52 16.98 -2.45 0.50
C TYR A 52 16.52 -1.01 0.73
N TRP A 53 16.28 -0.26 -0.36
CA TRP A 53 15.79 1.12 -0.27
C TRP A 53 14.42 1.22 0.41
N TYR A 54 13.48 0.33 0.05
CA TYR A 54 12.17 0.26 0.69
C TYR A 54 12.27 -0.08 2.18
N TYR A 55 13.09 -1.08 2.53
CA TYR A 55 13.31 -1.48 3.91
C TYR A 55 13.91 -0.34 4.73
N THR A 56 14.90 0.39 4.22
CA THR A 56 15.46 1.54 4.93
C THR A 56 14.46 2.70 5.06
N SER A 57 13.66 2.95 4.03
CA SER A 57 12.73 4.09 4.02
C SER A 57 11.52 3.89 4.93
N THR A 58 11.09 2.64 5.14
CA THR A 58 9.94 2.30 5.99
C THR A 58 10.28 2.15 7.48
N GLN A 59 11.58 2.06 7.81
CA GLN A 59 12.05 1.98 9.20
C GLN A 59 12.23 3.34 9.87
N ILE A 60 11.83 4.45 9.22
CA ILE A 60 11.72 5.72 9.90
C ILE A 60 10.46 5.62 10.77
N PRO A 61 10.58 5.49 12.10
CA PRO A 61 9.40 5.53 12.94
C PRO A 61 8.73 6.89 12.67
N VAL A 62 7.48 6.85 12.24
CA VAL A 62 6.63 8.04 12.28
C VAL A 62 6.53 8.38 13.76
N VAL A 63 7.37 9.30 14.21
CA VAL A 63 7.22 9.94 15.51
C VAL A 63 5.99 10.81 15.35
N THR A 64 4.82 10.21 15.52
CA THR A 64 3.59 10.94 15.74
C THR A 64 3.88 11.76 16.99
N PRO A 65 4.00 13.10 16.89
CA PRO A 65 4.17 13.89 18.09
C PRO A 65 2.97 13.58 18.97
N GLU A 66 3.21 13.07 20.18
CA GLU A 66 2.14 13.01 21.16
C GLU A 66 1.53 14.41 21.24
N PRO A 67 0.20 14.56 21.14
CA PRO A 67 -0.44 15.85 21.29
C PRO A 67 -0.19 16.34 22.71
N MET A 68 0.92 17.05 22.89
CA MET A 68 1.37 17.53 24.17
C MET A 68 0.49 18.73 24.49
N ARG A 69 -0.48 18.54 25.41
CA ARG A 69 -1.31 19.65 25.91
C ARG A 69 -0.36 20.78 26.34
N PRO A 70 -0.58 22.02 25.87
CA PRO A 70 0.20 23.16 26.31
C PRO A 70 0.31 23.18 27.84
N THR A 71 1.52 23.36 28.36
CA THR A 71 1.71 23.48 29.80
C THR A 71 0.95 24.70 30.31
N LEU A 72 0.55 24.70 31.60
CA LEU A 72 -0.15 25.82 32.22
C LEU A 72 0.59 27.17 32.07
N GLU A 73 1.91 27.14 31.85
CA GLU A 73 2.72 28.35 31.59
C GLU A 73 2.62 28.86 30.13
N THR A 74 2.28 27.99 29.18
CA THR A 74 2.08 28.36 27.76
C THR A 74 0.61 28.71 27.48
N ASN A 75 -0.33 28.12 28.24
CA ASN A 75 -1.74 28.43 28.15
C ASN A 75 -2.02 29.81 28.80
N LYS A 76 -2.23 30.84 27.97
CA LYS A 76 -2.58 32.20 28.43
C LYS A 76 -4.08 32.39 28.63
N GLU A 77 -4.88 31.37 28.33
CA GLU A 77 -6.29 31.39 28.64
C GLU A 77 -6.48 31.04 30.12
N PRO A 78 -7.39 31.72 30.85
CA PRO A 78 -7.77 31.24 32.16
C PRO A 78 -8.31 29.81 31.98
N GLU A 79 -7.73 28.83 32.68
CA GLU A 79 -8.30 27.49 32.80
C GLU A 79 -9.67 27.66 33.49
N THR A 80 -10.71 27.93 32.70
CA THR A 80 -12.05 28.14 33.22
C THR A 80 -12.56 26.81 33.75
N THR A 81 -12.94 26.78 35.04
CA THR A 81 -13.63 25.65 35.69
C THR A 81 -14.75 25.06 34.83
N THR A 82 -15.40 25.88 34.00
CA THR A 82 -16.43 25.47 33.05
C THR A 82 -15.92 24.47 32.00
N ALA A 83 -14.71 24.63 31.46
CA ALA A 83 -14.18 23.74 30.43
C ALA A 83 -13.87 22.35 31.00
N THR A 84 -13.36 22.27 32.23
CA THR A 84 -13.12 20.99 32.91
C THR A 84 -14.42 20.31 33.30
N ALA A 85 -15.41 21.08 33.77
CA ALA A 85 -16.74 20.58 34.11
C ALA A 85 -17.51 20.08 32.86
N GLN A 86 -17.33 20.71 31.70
CA GLN A 86 -17.94 20.26 30.44
C GLN A 86 -17.33 18.94 29.94
N VAL A 87 -16.01 18.77 30.03
CA VAL A 87 -15.36 17.48 29.71
C VAL A 87 -15.77 16.39 30.69
N GLU A 88 -15.96 16.72 31.97
CA GLU A 88 -16.50 15.80 32.98
C GLU A 88 -17.97 15.44 32.71
N SER A 89 -18.77 16.39 32.20
CA SER A 89 -20.18 16.20 31.85
C SER A 89 -20.40 15.31 30.63
N TYR A 90 -19.68 15.57 29.53
CA TYR A 90 -19.86 14.85 28.27
C TYR A 90 -18.92 13.66 28.09
N GLY A 91 -17.97 13.48 29.03
CA GLY A 91 -16.99 12.40 28.98
C GLY A 91 -15.85 12.67 28.00
N ALA A 92 -14.74 11.97 28.20
CA ALA A 92 -13.63 11.96 27.26
C ALA A 92 -13.92 10.91 26.18
N MET A 93 -13.87 11.31 24.91
CA MET A 93 -14.03 10.39 23.77
C MET A 93 -12.76 9.55 23.58
N SER A 94 -12.91 8.28 23.24
CA SER A 94 -11.81 7.41 22.90
C SER A 94 -11.19 7.81 21.55
N THR A 95 -9.90 7.50 21.38
CA THR A 95 -9.18 7.73 20.12
C THR A 95 -9.15 6.48 19.23
N SER A 96 -9.96 5.46 19.54
CA SER A 96 -9.96 4.19 18.83
C SER A 96 -10.97 4.22 17.69
N ASP A 97 -10.56 3.68 16.53
CA ASP A 97 -11.43 3.51 15.35
C ASP A 97 -12.20 2.17 15.38
N GLU A 98 -12.15 1.43 16.48
CA GLU A 98 -12.91 0.19 16.66
C GLU A 98 -14.39 0.48 16.93
N ILE A 99 -15.29 -0.26 16.26
CA ILE A 99 -16.76 -0.07 16.40
C ILE A 99 -17.20 -0.16 17.87
N THR A 100 -16.64 -1.10 18.63
CA THR A 100 -16.95 -1.28 20.05
C THR A 100 -16.52 -0.08 20.91
N ALA A 101 -15.45 0.64 20.54
CA ALA A 101 -15.03 1.84 21.24
C ALA A 101 -15.98 3.01 20.96
N ILE A 102 -16.43 3.16 19.71
CA ILE A 102 -17.41 4.18 19.32
C ILE A 102 -18.75 3.95 20.02
N GLU A 103 -19.21 2.69 20.12
CA GLU A 103 -20.44 2.35 20.85
C GLU A 103 -20.35 2.73 22.33
N ALA A 104 -19.21 2.47 22.98
CA ALA A 104 -18.98 2.86 24.36
C ALA A 104 -18.89 4.39 24.56
N ASP A 105 -18.28 5.10 23.61
CA ASP A 105 -18.21 6.56 23.64
C ASP A 105 -19.60 7.20 23.50
N LEU A 106 -20.45 6.66 22.61
CA LEU A 106 -21.82 7.13 22.45
C LEU A 106 -22.69 6.84 23.68
N GLU A 107 -22.52 5.67 24.32
CA GLU A 107 -23.28 5.32 25.53
C GLU A 107 -22.82 6.12 26.75
N SER A 108 -21.55 6.51 26.81
CA SER A 108 -21.00 7.33 27.91
C SER A 108 -21.20 8.83 27.73
N THR A 109 -21.53 9.29 26.51
CA THR A 109 -21.84 10.70 26.26
C THR A 109 -23.21 11.05 26.86
N ASN A 110 -23.22 11.92 27.88
CA ASN A 110 -24.45 12.34 28.54
C ASN A 110 -25.21 13.42 27.73
N LEU A 111 -26.15 12.98 26.88
CA LEU A 111 -26.98 13.87 26.06
C LEU A 111 -28.25 14.37 26.76
N ASP A 112 -28.61 13.84 27.92
CA ASP A 112 -29.85 14.20 28.63
C ASP A 112 -29.84 15.67 29.11
N SER A 113 -28.64 16.23 29.31
CA SER A 113 -28.43 17.62 29.72
C SER A 113 -28.60 18.64 28.58
N LEU A 114 -28.41 18.22 27.32
CA LEU A 114 -28.47 19.09 26.16
C LEU A 114 -29.87 19.66 25.92
N ASP A 115 -30.93 18.90 26.19
CA ASP A 115 -32.32 19.38 26.02
C ASP A 115 -32.61 20.58 26.95
N ALA A 116 -32.09 20.53 28.18
CA ALA A 116 -32.25 21.61 29.15
C ALA A 116 -31.43 22.85 28.76
N GLU A 117 -30.20 22.65 28.30
CA GLU A 117 -29.32 23.73 27.84
C GLU A 117 -29.89 24.42 26.59
N LEU A 118 -30.41 23.67 25.61
CA LEU A 118 -31.02 24.24 24.40
C LEU A 118 -32.26 25.06 24.73
N THR A 119 -33.10 24.58 25.65
CA THR A 119 -34.29 25.33 26.12
C THR A 119 -33.88 26.65 26.81
N GLN A 120 -32.79 26.62 27.56
CA GLN A 120 -32.25 27.82 28.21
C GLN A 120 -31.71 28.82 27.18
N ILE A 121 -30.98 28.36 26.17
CA ILE A 121 -30.46 29.21 25.08
C ILE A 121 -31.60 29.87 24.31
N ASP A 122 -32.66 29.12 23.96
CA ASP A 122 -33.82 29.68 23.27
C ASP A 122 -34.48 30.81 24.09
N THR A 123 -34.57 30.62 25.41
CA THR A 123 -35.12 31.63 26.33
C THR A 123 -34.22 32.87 26.42
N GLU A 124 -32.91 32.69 26.50
CA GLU A 124 -31.94 33.80 26.52
C GLU A 124 -31.91 34.57 25.19
N LEU A 125 -32.01 33.85 24.06
CA LEU A 125 -32.04 34.45 22.73
C LEU A 125 -33.34 35.23 22.49
N GLU A 126 -34.49 34.69 22.90
CA GLU A 126 -35.76 35.41 22.81
C GLU A 126 -35.74 36.69 23.67
N ALA A 127 -35.17 36.62 24.88
CA ALA A 127 -34.99 37.79 25.73
C ALA A 127 -34.07 38.85 25.09
N ALA A 128 -32.97 38.43 24.46
CA ALA A 128 -32.01 39.33 23.81
C ALA A 128 -32.52 39.97 22.50
N VAL A 129 -33.52 39.37 21.84
CA VAL A 129 -34.16 39.94 20.63
C VAL A 129 -35.26 40.95 21.00
N ILE A 130 -35.79 40.89 22.21
CA ILE A 130 -36.85 41.78 22.71
C ILE A 130 -36.26 43.05 23.38
N GLU A 131 -35.00 43.02 23.81
CA GLU A 131 -34.23 44.20 24.27
C GLU A 131 -33.66 45.03 23.10
#